data_AF-A0A4S5D1I0-F1
#
_entry.id   AF-A0A4S5D1I0-F1
#
_cell.length_a   1.000
_cell.length_b   1.000
_cell.length_c   1.000
_cell.angle_alpha   90.00
_cell.angle_beta   90.00
_cell.angle_gamma   90.00
#
_symmetry.space_group_name_H-M   'P 1'
#
loop_
_entity.id
_entity.type
_entity.pdbx_description
1 polymer ?
#
loop_
_entity_poly.entity_id
_entity_poly.type
_entity_poly.pdbx_seq_one_letter_code
_entity_poly.pdbx_strand_id
1 'polypeptide(L)'
;MKLAIDRVARVAGCVVVAACLCGSGRAICASPQVKALPATTEANWIQAVRQHRTKDGATVAEVLAYAEKMRPRIFKAGRFEVGYNGATGVAGSVSIGYWIGTKRAPDDAFVDLGYSMSPDGRVMPVSPDAHTATALENGRKAFLRAVDDAYRDTCLSDPDHPPAC
;
A
#
# COMPACT_ATOMS: atom_id res chain seq x y z
N MET A 1 -13.44 35.23 1.18
CA MET A 1 -13.71 33.97 1.91
C MET A 1 -12.75 32.90 1.41
N LYS A 2 -11.81 32.47 2.25
CA LYS A 2 -10.86 31.37 1.98
C LYS A 2 -11.32 30.19 2.82
N LEU A 3 -11.84 29.13 2.19
CA LEU A 3 -12.12 27.86 2.86
C LEU A 3 -10.84 27.03 2.82
N ALA A 4 -10.18 26.91 3.98
CA ALA A 4 -9.16 25.94 4.23
C ALA A 4 -9.82 24.55 4.26
N ILE A 5 -9.40 23.66 3.36
CA ILE A 5 -9.86 22.26 3.34
C ILE A 5 -8.90 21.49 4.24
N ASP A 6 -9.39 21.12 5.42
CA ASP A 6 -8.75 20.21 6.36
C ASP A 6 -8.45 18.86 5.67
N ARG A 7 -7.16 18.53 5.57
CA ARG A 7 -6.69 17.19 5.23
C ARG A 7 -6.72 16.33 6.50
N VAL A 8 -7.87 15.73 6.79
CA VAL A 8 -7.96 14.62 7.75
C VAL A 8 -7.90 13.32 6.95
N ALA A 9 -6.79 12.61 7.11
CA ALA A 9 -6.55 11.28 6.55
C ALA A 9 -7.61 10.30 7.08
N ARG A 10 -8.30 9.60 6.18
CA ARG A 10 -9.16 8.46 6.50
C ARG A 10 -8.26 7.24 6.72
N VAL A 11 -8.19 6.79 7.97
CA VAL A 11 -7.55 5.54 8.38
C VAL A 11 -8.52 4.40 8.11
N ALA A 12 -8.19 3.51 7.17
CA ALA A 12 -8.87 2.24 6.99
C ALA A 12 -8.32 1.23 8.01
N GLY A 13 -9.23 0.55 8.71
CA GLY A 13 -8.96 -0.16 9.96
C GLY A 13 -8.15 -1.45 9.82
N CYS A 14 -7.24 -1.65 10.77
CA CYS A 14 -6.79 -2.97 11.19
C CYS A 14 -7.32 -3.24 12.61
N VAL A 15 -7.82 -4.46 12.80
CA VAL A 15 -8.43 -5.01 14.01
C VAL A 15 -7.57 -4.73 15.24
N VAL A 16 -8.11 -3.95 16.18
CA VAL A 16 -7.53 -3.77 17.51
C VAL A 16 -7.87 -5.01 18.35
N VAL A 17 -6.90 -5.89 18.59
CA VAL A 17 -7.00 -6.84 19.70
C VAL A 17 -6.75 -6.04 20.97
N ALA A 18 -7.84 -5.54 21.56
CA ALA A 18 -7.82 -4.88 22.85
C ALA A 18 -7.63 -5.95 23.93
N ALA A 19 -6.43 -6.03 24.52
CA ALA A 19 -6.26 -6.67 25.82
C ALA A 19 -6.92 -5.80 26.88
N CYS A 20 -8.24 -5.98 27.07
CA CYS A 20 -8.99 -5.31 28.13
C CYS A 20 -8.65 -5.95 29.48
N LEU A 21 -7.72 -5.35 30.21
CA LEU A 21 -7.65 -5.53 31.66
C LEU A 21 -8.82 -4.75 32.26
N CYS A 22 -9.89 -5.46 32.64
CA CYS A 22 -11.04 -4.89 33.31
C CYS A 22 -10.65 -4.38 34.72
N GLY A 23 -10.27 -3.11 34.79
CA GLY A 23 -10.11 -2.35 36.03
C GLY A 23 -10.90 -1.05 35.91
N SER A 24 -11.79 -0.78 36.86
CA SER A 24 -12.68 0.37 36.92
C SER A 24 -11.92 1.70 36.82
N GLY A 25 -11.83 2.26 35.62
CA GLY A 25 -11.19 3.54 35.37
C GLY A 25 -11.21 3.84 33.88
N ARG A 26 -11.67 5.03 33.49
CA ARG A 26 -11.74 5.50 32.10
C ARG A 26 -10.45 5.15 31.35
N ALA A 27 -10.54 4.25 30.38
CA ALA A 27 -9.47 4.01 29.42
C ALA A 27 -9.31 5.27 28.56
N ILE A 28 -8.32 6.11 28.90
CA ILE A 28 -7.85 7.16 28.01
C ILE A 28 -6.98 6.46 26.98
N CYS A 29 -7.59 6.00 25.88
CA CYS A 29 -6.85 5.54 24.72
C CYS A 29 -6.18 6.76 24.07
N ALA A 30 -5.02 7.15 24.57
CA ALA A 30 -4.16 8.10 23.89
C ALA A 30 -3.66 7.42 22.62
N SER A 31 -4.26 7.77 21.47
CA SER A 31 -3.74 7.34 20.18
C SER A 31 -2.32 7.90 20.03
N PRO A 32 -1.32 7.10 19.63
CA PRO A 32 0.03 7.59 19.41
C PRO A 32 0.01 8.76 18.43
N GLN A 33 0.67 9.87 18.78
CA GLN A 33 0.82 10.97 17.84
C GLN A 33 1.77 10.56 16.71
N VAL A 34 1.29 10.67 15.46
CA VAL A 34 2.10 10.42 14.27
C VAL A 34 3.28 11.38 14.27
N LYS A 35 4.49 10.83 14.23
CA LYS A 35 5.73 11.59 14.05
C LYS A 35 5.92 11.81 12.55
N ALA A 36 5.09 12.69 11.99
CA ALA A 36 5.06 12.94 10.56
C ALA A 36 6.45 13.35 10.07
N LEU A 37 6.89 12.74 8.96
CA LEU A 37 8.12 13.14 8.31
C LEU A 37 7.98 14.59 7.80
N PRO A 38 9.09 15.36 7.75
CA PRO A 38 9.10 16.60 6.98
C PRO A 38 8.68 16.33 5.53
N ALA A 39 7.89 17.21 4.93
CA ALA A 39 7.32 17.01 3.58
C ALA A 39 8.40 16.70 2.52
N THR A 40 9.58 17.34 2.61
CA THR A 40 10.71 17.07 1.73
C THR A 40 11.24 15.64 1.91
N THR A 41 11.32 15.16 3.14
CA THR A 41 11.75 13.78 3.46
C THR A 41 10.74 12.77 2.93
N GLU A 42 9.45 13.02 3.12
CA GLU A 42 8.36 12.20 2.58
C GLU A 42 8.46 12.09 1.05
N ALA A 43 8.62 13.23 0.36
CA ALA A 43 8.77 13.27 -1.09
C ALA A 43 10.01 12.50 -1.58
N ASN A 44 11.13 12.60 -0.85
CA ASN A 44 12.36 11.86 -1.17
C ASN A 44 12.18 10.35 -1.02
N TRP A 45 11.49 9.89 0.03
CA TRP A 45 11.22 8.47 0.24
C TRP A 45 10.33 7.90 -0.86
N ILE A 46 9.25 8.62 -1.20
CA ILE A 46 8.36 8.24 -2.30
C ILE A 46 9.16 8.17 -3.61
N GLN A 47 10.01 9.16 -3.88
CA GLN A 47 10.82 9.19 -5.09
C GLN A 47 11.83 8.04 -5.13
N ALA A 48 12.46 7.71 -4.00
CA ALA A 48 13.38 6.59 -3.89
C ALA A 48 12.69 5.26 -4.27
N VAL A 49 11.47 5.03 -3.77
CA VAL A 49 10.70 3.84 -4.13
C VAL A 49 10.27 3.85 -5.60
N ARG A 50 9.78 4.98 -6.12
CA ARG A 50 9.40 5.09 -7.53
C ARG A 50 10.55 4.76 -8.48
N GLN A 51 11.78 5.14 -8.11
CA GLN A 51 13.00 4.96 -8.90
C GLN A 51 13.74 3.66 -8.59
N HIS A 52 13.32 2.90 -7.58
CA HIS A 52 13.94 1.63 -7.22
C HIS A 52 13.92 0.67 -8.40
N ARG A 53 15.09 0.10 -8.72
CA ARG A 53 15.26 -0.78 -9.87
C ARG A 53 14.93 -2.22 -9.49
N THR A 54 14.02 -2.80 -10.25
CA THR A 54 13.66 -4.21 -10.16
C THR A 54 14.66 -5.08 -10.94
N LYS A 55 14.57 -6.40 -10.78
CA LYS A 55 15.50 -7.36 -11.40
C LYS A 55 15.47 -7.37 -12.92
N ASP A 56 14.37 -6.91 -13.54
CA ASP A 56 14.29 -6.80 -15.01
C ASP A 56 14.87 -5.48 -15.56
N GLY A 57 15.42 -4.63 -14.67
CA GLY A 57 16.02 -3.34 -15.00
C GLY A 57 15.04 -2.17 -15.04
N ALA A 58 13.72 -2.42 -15.03
CA ALA A 58 12.73 -1.36 -14.93
C ALA A 58 12.63 -0.82 -13.49
N THR A 59 12.24 0.44 -13.36
CA THR A 59 11.88 1.02 -12.07
C THR A 59 10.52 0.49 -11.60
N VAL A 60 10.26 0.54 -10.29
CA VAL A 60 8.95 0.22 -9.71
C VAL A 60 7.82 0.97 -10.41
N ALA A 61 7.99 2.27 -10.66
CA ALA A 61 7.01 3.08 -11.36
C ALA A 61 6.73 2.57 -12.79
N GLU A 62 7.77 2.14 -13.51
CA GLU A 62 7.62 1.57 -14.86
C GLU A 62 6.95 0.20 -14.84
N VAL A 63 7.19 -0.63 -13.82
CA VAL A 63 6.51 -1.93 -13.68
C VAL A 63 5.01 -1.74 -13.47
N LEU A 64 4.62 -0.83 -12.57
CA LEU A 64 3.21 -0.50 -12.30
C LEU A 64 2.53 0.08 -13.55
N ALA A 65 3.18 1.01 -14.23
CA ALA A 65 2.68 1.60 -15.47
C ALA A 65 2.52 0.55 -16.58
N TYR A 66 3.45 -0.41 -16.67
CA TYR A 66 3.35 -1.52 -17.60
C TYR A 66 2.15 -2.41 -17.30
N ALA A 67 1.93 -2.79 -16.03
CA ALA A 67 0.77 -3.60 -15.65
C ALA A 67 -0.55 -2.88 -15.98
N GLU A 68 -0.66 -1.59 -15.66
CA GLU A 68 -1.83 -0.77 -15.98
C GLU A 68 -2.09 -0.70 -17.49
N LYS A 69 -1.04 -0.51 -18.28
CA LYS A 69 -1.14 -0.51 -19.75
C LYS A 69 -1.61 -1.86 -20.30
N MET A 70 -1.12 -2.97 -19.74
CA MET A 70 -1.41 -4.32 -20.23
C MET A 70 -2.75 -4.86 -19.73
N ARG A 71 -3.26 -4.32 -18.62
CA ARG A 71 -4.51 -4.72 -17.95
C ARG A 71 -5.37 -3.52 -17.59
N PRO A 72 -5.72 -2.64 -18.55
CA PRO A 72 -6.38 -1.36 -18.25
C PRO A 72 -7.80 -1.52 -17.69
N ARG A 73 -8.40 -2.70 -17.87
CA ARG A 73 -9.74 -3.03 -17.35
C ARG A 73 -9.72 -3.63 -15.94
N ILE A 74 -8.58 -4.20 -15.53
CA ILE A 74 -8.50 -4.97 -14.28
C ILE A 74 -7.46 -4.50 -13.29
N PHE A 75 -6.55 -3.61 -13.68
CA PHE A 75 -5.51 -3.08 -12.80
C PHE A 75 -5.39 -1.57 -12.94
N LYS A 76 -5.21 -0.90 -11.82
CA LYS A 76 -4.92 0.53 -11.75
C LYS A 76 -3.90 0.80 -10.66
N ALA A 77 -2.81 1.50 -11.00
CA ALA A 77 -1.88 1.99 -10.01
C ALA A 77 -2.46 3.22 -9.29
N GLY A 78 -2.34 3.24 -7.96
CA GLY A 78 -2.78 4.32 -7.09
C GLY A 78 -1.62 5.22 -6.66
N ARG A 79 -1.75 5.79 -5.46
CA ARG A 79 -0.75 6.72 -4.89
C ARG A 79 0.31 5.97 -4.09
N PHE A 80 1.47 6.61 -3.99
CA PHE A 80 2.53 6.23 -3.07
C PHE A 80 2.36 7.07 -1.81
N GLU A 81 2.37 6.43 -0.65
CA GLU A 81 2.12 7.08 0.64
C GLU A 81 3.11 6.53 1.68
N VAL A 82 3.59 7.39 2.59
CA VAL A 82 4.44 6.92 3.69
C VAL A 82 3.60 6.19 4.73
N GLY A 83 4.00 4.96 5.05
CA GLY A 83 3.40 4.14 6.09
C GLY A 83 4.02 4.45 7.45
N TYR A 84 3.13 4.65 8.44
CA TYR A 84 3.49 4.92 9.83
C TYR A 84 3.09 3.73 10.71
N ASN A 85 3.98 3.33 11.61
CA ASN A 85 3.68 2.30 12.60
C ASN A 85 2.56 2.80 13.53
N GLY A 86 1.45 2.08 13.61
CA GLY A 86 0.28 2.48 14.39
C GLY A 86 0.51 2.54 15.91
N ALA A 87 1.52 1.84 16.43
CA ALA A 87 1.85 1.84 17.85
C ALA A 87 2.83 2.96 18.25
N THR A 88 3.79 3.29 17.38
CA THR A 88 4.86 4.26 17.69
C THR A 88 4.73 5.60 16.98
N GLY A 89 3.89 5.67 15.95
CA GLY A 89 3.75 6.82 15.06
C GLY A 89 4.97 7.07 14.17
N VAL A 90 5.97 6.17 14.15
CA VAL A 90 7.21 6.33 13.39
C VAL A 90 7.01 5.85 11.94
N ALA A 91 7.47 6.63 10.97
CA ALA A 91 7.51 6.23 9.57
C ALA A 91 8.48 5.05 9.36
N GLY A 92 8.05 4.04 8.61
CA GLY A 92 8.86 2.84 8.37
C GLY A 92 8.72 2.23 6.98
N SER A 93 7.80 2.72 6.16
CA SER A 93 7.58 2.18 4.83
C SER A 93 7.06 3.24 3.85
N VAL A 94 7.10 2.92 2.57
CA VAL A 94 6.27 3.56 1.54
C VAL A 94 5.34 2.49 0.98
N SER A 95 4.05 2.69 1.18
CA SER A 95 2.99 1.86 0.62
C SER A 95 2.58 2.39 -0.76
N ILE A 96 2.13 1.49 -1.61
CA ILE A 96 1.69 1.74 -2.97
C ILE A 96 0.25 1.24 -3.03
N GLY A 97 -0.69 2.18 -3.08
CA GLY A 97 -2.08 1.83 -3.35
C GLY A 97 -2.21 1.32 -4.78
N TYR A 98 -3.03 0.29 -4.98
CA TYR A 98 -3.41 -0.19 -6.30
C TYR A 98 -4.82 -0.76 -6.26
N TRP A 99 -5.39 -1.06 -7.42
CA TRP A 99 -6.72 -1.64 -7.52
C TRP A 99 -6.71 -2.83 -8.47
N ILE A 100 -7.46 -3.88 -8.12
CA ILE A 100 -7.73 -5.06 -8.94
C ILE A 100 -9.24 -5.29 -8.98
N GLY A 101 -9.83 -5.51 -10.16
CA GLY A 101 -11.26 -5.80 -10.30
C GLY A 101 -11.86 -5.28 -11.60
N THR A 102 -13.17 -5.33 -11.81
CA THR A 102 -13.81 -4.65 -12.97
C THR A 102 -14.66 -3.46 -12.57
N LYS A 103 -15.08 -3.40 -11.31
CA LYS A 103 -15.92 -2.36 -10.73
C LYS A 103 -15.11 -1.50 -9.78
N ARG A 104 -14.60 -0.37 -10.27
CA ARG A 104 -13.80 0.55 -9.47
C ARG A 104 -14.73 1.54 -8.76
N ALA A 105 -14.87 1.46 -7.44
CA ALA A 105 -15.33 2.63 -6.70
C ALA A 105 -14.21 3.69 -6.64
N PRO A 106 -14.53 5.00 -6.61
CA PRO A 106 -13.51 6.06 -6.59
C PRO A 106 -12.48 5.95 -5.44
N ASP A 107 -12.87 5.32 -4.34
CA ASP A 107 -12.07 5.18 -3.11
C ASP A 107 -11.56 3.75 -2.86
N ASP A 108 -11.77 2.80 -3.79
CA ASP A 108 -11.25 1.44 -3.64
C ASP A 108 -9.74 1.40 -3.87
N ALA A 109 -8.99 0.96 -2.86
CA ALA A 109 -7.57 0.66 -2.96
C ALA A 109 -7.22 -0.57 -2.13
N PHE A 110 -6.53 -1.52 -2.75
CA PHE A 110 -5.76 -2.54 -2.05
C PHE A 110 -4.42 -1.93 -1.63
N VAL A 111 -4.01 -2.21 -0.40
CA VAL A 111 -2.77 -1.71 0.21
C VAL A 111 -1.96 -2.89 0.75
N ASP A 112 -1.61 -3.81 -0.14
CA ASP A 112 -0.68 -4.93 0.15
C ASP A 112 0.62 -4.82 -0.65
N LEU A 113 0.96 -3.62 -1.08
CA LEU A 113 2.18 -3.37 -1.83
C LEU A 113 2.94 -2.23 -1.16
N GLY A 114 4.20 -2.47 -0.83
CA GLY A 114 5.01 -1.47 -0.18
C GLY A 114 6.44 -1.92 0.05
N TYR A 115 7.28 -0.94 0.37
CA TYR A 115 8.68 -1.12 0.66
C TYR A 115 8.98 -0.63 2.06
N SER A 116 9.63 -1.47 2.86
CA SER A 116 10.24 -1.02 4.10
C SER A 116 11.36 -0.04 3.78
N MET A 117 11.47 1.01 4.59
CA MET A 117 12.47 2.05 4.43
C MET A 117 13.41 2.03 5.63
N SER A 118 14.70 2.15 5.38
CA SER A 118 15.67 2.38 6.45
C SER A 118 15.50 3.80 7.02
N PRO A 119 15.99 4.06 8.25
CA PRO A 119 15.89 5.39 8.86
C PRO A 119 16.52 6.53 8.04
N ASP A 120 17.50 6.21 7.19
CA ASP A 120 18.15 7.15 6.26
C ASP A 120 17.44 7.27 4.90
N GLY A 121 16.30 6.60 4.71
CA GLY A 121 15.44 6.73 3.53
C GLY A 121 15.83 5.86 2.34
N ARG A 122 16.55 4.76 2.55
CA ARG A 122 16.85 3.78 1.51
C ARG A 122 15.79 2.68 1.50
N VAL A 123 15.50 2.17 0.31
CA VAL A 123 14.63 1.02 0.11
C VAL A 123 15.31 -0.22 0.70
N MET A 124 14.62 -0.90 1.61
CA MET A 124 15.10 -2.16 2.19
C MET A 124 14.72 -3.35 1.31
N PRO A 125 15.46 -4.48 1.39
CA PRO A 125 15.08 -5.70 0.71
C PRO A 125 13.65 -6.15 1.06
N VAL A 126 12.92 -6.59 0.03
CA VAL A 126 11.57 -7.15 0.21
C VAL A 126 11.65 -8.53 0.85
N SER A 127 10.81 -8.78 1.85
CA SER A 127 10.69 -10.11 2.46
C SER A 127 10.17 -11.12 1.43
N PRO A 128 10.74 -12.33 1.33
CA PRO A 128 10.23 -13.38 0.44
C PRO A 128 8.76 -13.73 0.65
N ASP A 129 8.25 -13.54 1.87
CA ASP A 129 6.86 -13.85 2.25
C ASP A 129 5.87 -12.80 1.72
N ALA A 130 6.35 -11.63 1.29
CA ALA A 130 5.52 -10.61 0.66
C ALA A 130 5.37 -10.91 -0.84
N HIS A 131 4.47 -11.84 -1.20
CA HIS A 131 4.35 -12.38 -2.55
C HIS A 131 4.17 -11.31 -3.64
N THR A 132 3.27 -10.34 -3.44
CA THR A 132 2.98 -9.27 -4.41
C THR A 132 4.18 -8.34 -4.59
N ALA A 133 4.82 -7.92 -3.49
CA ALA A 133 6.02 -7.09 -3.53
C ALA A 133 7.22 -7.84 -4.15
N THR A 134 7.34 -9.15 -3.89
CA THR A 134 8.35 -10.00 -4.52
C THR A 134 8.13 -10.11 -6.03
N ALA A 135 6.88 -10.23 -6.48
CA ALA A 135 6.55 -10.24 -7.90
C ALA A 135 6.89 -8.90 -8.58
N LEU A 136 6.64 -7.77 -7.88
CA LEU A 136 7.05 -6.44 -8.32
C LEU A 136 8.57 -6.34 -8.45
N GLU A 137 9.33 -6.77 -7.45
CA GLU A 137 10.81 -6.79 -7.48
C GLU A 137 11.38 -7.65 -8.60
N ASN A 138 10.66 -8.69 -9.01
CA ASN A 138 11.05 -9.55 -10.12
C ASN A 138 10.76 -8.92 -11.50
N GLY A 139 10.10 -7.76 -11.54
CA GLY A 139 9.93 -6.93 -12.74
C GLY A 139 8.62 -7.14 -13.49
N ARG A 140 8.54 -6.57 -14.69
CA ARG A 140 7.28 -6.35 -15.44
C ARG A 140 6.44 -7.60 -15.65
N LYS A 141 7.06 -8.69 -16.13
CA LYS A 141 6.32 -9.93 -16.46
C LYS A 141 5.89 -10.69 -15.21
N ALA A 142 6.70 -10.68 -14.15
CA ALA A 142 6.37 -11.36 -12.91
C ALA A 142 5.21 -10.64 -12.20
N PHE A 143 5.28 -9.31 -12.12
CA PHE A 143 4.20 -8.52 -11.55
C PHE A 143 2.89 -8.63 -12.33
N LEU A 144 2.94 -8.57 -13.67
CA LEU A 144 1.74 -8.75 -14.50
C LEU A 144 1.05 -10.09 -14.25
N ARG A 145 1.82 -11.18 -14.07
CA ARG A 145 1.26 -12.49 -13.72
C ARG A 145 0.61 -12.48 -12.34
N ALA A 146 1.26 -11.89 -11.34
CA ALA A 146 0.68 -11.76 -10.01
C ALA A 146 -0.65 -10.96 -10.02
N VAL A 147 -0.75 -9.93 -10.85
CA VAL A 147 -2.00 -9.18 -11.07
C VAL A 147 -3.08 -10.08 -11.69
N ASP A 148 -2.73 -10.86 -12.72
CA ASP A 148 -3.67 -11.78 -13.37
C ASP A 148 -4.14 -12.88 -12.41
N ASP A 149 -3.23 -13.41 -11.59
CA ASP A 149 -3.52 -14.42 -10.57
C ASP A 149 -4.43 -13.86 -9.49
N ALA A 150 -4.10 -12.70 -8.92
CA ALA A 150 -4.93 -12.04 -7.92
C ALA A 150 -6.34 -11.70 -8.45
N TYR A 151 -6.44 -11.26 -9.71
CA TYR A 151 -7.73 -11.02 -10.35
C TYR A 151 -8.55 -12.30 -10.51
N ARG A 152 -7.94 -13.38 -10.98
CA ARG A 152 -8.61 -14.68 -11.10
C ARG A 152 -9.10 -15.17 -9.74
N ASP A 153 -8.24 -15.12 -8.72
CA ASP A 153 -8.52 -15.72 -7.43
C ASP A 153 -9.52 -14.89 -6.60
N THR A 154 -9.56 -13.56 -6.80
CA THR A 154 -10.42 -12.65 -6.00
C THR A 154 -11.69 -12.22 -6.72
N CYS A 155 -11.67 -12.14 -8.06
CA CYS A 155 -12.74 -11.49 -8.84
C CYS A 155 -13.44 -12.40 -9.86
N LEU A 156 -12.88 -13.57 -10.20
CA LEU A 156 -13.63 -14.55 -10.99
C LEU A 156 -14.40 -15.46 -10.04
N SER A 157 -15.67 -15.69 -10.36
CA SER A 157 -16.61 -16.46 -9.53
C SER A 157 -16.06 -17.85 -9.23
N ASP A 158 -16.00 -18.18 -7.94
CA ASP A 158 -16.08 -19.54 -7.46
C ASP A 158 -17.54 -20.00 -7.67
N PRO A 159 -17.82 -21.21 -8.21
CA PRO A 159 -19.18 -21.75 -8.25
C PRO A 159 -19.92 -21.70 -6.89
N ASP A 160 -19.18 -21.67 -5.78
CA ASP A 160 -19.73 -21.60 -4.42
C ASP A 160 -19.77 -20.16 -3.83
N HIS A 161 -19.18 -19.15 -4.48
CA HIS A 161 -19.15 -17.76 -3.99
C HIS A 161 -19.31 -16.72 -5.12
N PRO A 162 -20.26 -15.75 -5.01
CA PRO A 162 -20.40 -14.68 -6.00
C PRO A 162 -19.14 -13.80 -6.05
N PRO A 163 -18.74 -13.32 -7.23
CA PRO A 163 -17.49 -12.58 -7.41
C PRO A 163 -17.49 -11.27 -6.64
N ALA A 164 -16.42 -11.01 -5.89
CA ALA A 164 -16.26 -9.85 -5.02
C ALA A 164 -15.81 -8.57 -5.77
N CYS A 165 -15.47 -8.69 -7.06
CA CYS A 165 -15.02 -7.61 -7.95
C CYS A 165 -15.35 -7.88 -9.45
#